data_AF-A0A1S2R8T8-F1
#
_entry.id   AF-A0A1S2R8T8-F1
#
_cell.length_a   1.000
_cell.length_b   1.000
_cell.length_c   1.000
_cell.angle_alpha   90.00
_cell.angle_beta   90.00
_cell.angle_gamma   90.00
#
_symmetry.space_group_name_H-M   'P 1'
#
loop_
_entity.id
_entity.type
_entity.pdbx_description
1 polymer ?
#
loop_
_entity_poly.entity_id
_entity_poly.type
_entity_poly.pdbx_seq_one_letter_code
_entity_poly.pdbx_strand_id
1 'polypeptide(L)'
;MAGNIAERLIYDIKNSFTYEFMIKPGNIHQVDQQSREIPVNSNGKNYIIGPARGEEQKDSGIYVSVGINGVSVYEHTKNNIYATLVYEATISDWVHVAVVYKEKKPYLFINGTMVKEGEKSLKQYVYPSGSISVPPGMFFNGEIREIRIWDHSRNETQLKRYMNTRLRRKPNGLYTIWPKNKTERNNKETLSANNTEKTKSQIKVEEKENLKNQKETKKENKRQNQSSSDEKDQDLINDQEQKIKVSIIIPSYNKYPLNLFTLYSLENQTFNPNQMEVIFIDDASTDKTEEFIQNYHPPYPFKYIRNNENLGRSKVRNIGIKSSSGSILIFLDAEMLVDPDFVTNHVKYHQAKDNLIMSGVMYSKNINTCIFPEFDSKKLSEIAEMVKDNKNLYRQINNYKKTASEPFPLITKSDVMNQAFGELIKEVSYWYQNITRHFGTDLKSFEFPWMAFLTGNVSLKRELLDKVGIFDEEFVKYGYEDWELGYRLYKGGAKYINAKDVVSYHQEHPIGENKWKEAIENYHLFIKKHSDVDVLILGLELSRIANLKTMNLILQEYNKLVESYGNNSKAFQARFTTILETINILLKVDIRHFNILGAVGFGKNEINDLKSDLRKLKKLGKYENLAKFIDKVIAS
;
A
#
# COMPACT_ATOMS: atom_id res chain seq x y z
N MET A 1 -8.12 -1.60 -0.05
CA MET A 1 -8.87 -1.32 -1.30
C MET A 1 -10.34 -1.43 -0.95
N ALA A 2 -11.17 -0.43 -1.24
CA ALA A 2 -12.61 -0.64 -1.20
C ALA A 2 -12.97 -1.42 -2.46
N GLY A 3 -13.49 -2.64 -2.31
CA GLY A 3 -14.04 -3.40 -3.43
C GLY A 3 -15.09 -2.54 -4.13
N ASN A 4 -14.82 -2.18 -5.38
CA ASN A 4 -15.76 -1.44 -6.21
C ASN A 4 -16.85 -2.43 -6.63
N ILE A 5 -17.82 -2.69 -5.75
CA ILE A 5 -19.03 -3.44 -6.07
C ILE A 5 -19.94 -2.49 -6.84
N ALA A 6 -19.62 -2.26 -8.12
CA ALA A 6 -20.53 -1.67 -9.08
C ALA A 6 -21.49 -2.73 -9.67
N GLU A 7 -21.82 -3.81 -8.93
CA GLU A 7 -23.02 -4.58 -9.25
C GLU A 7 -24.21 -3.69 -8.89
N ARG A 8 -24.95 -3.23 -9.90
CA ARG A 8 -26.25 -2.59 -9.75
C ARG A 8 -27.22 -3.61 -9.16
N LEU A 9 -27.35 -3.62 -7.84
CA LEU A 9 -27.97 -4.73 -7.11
C LEU A 9 -29.50 -4.68 -6.97
N ILE A 10 -30.22 -3.63 -7.40
CA ILE A 10 -31.68 -3.54 -7.15
C ILE A 10 -32.42 -2.84 -8.31
N TYR A 11 -33.30 -3.58 -9.01
CA TYR A 11 -34.11 -3.06 -10.13
C TYR A 11 -35.62 -3.05 -9.86
N ASP A 12 -36.11 -3.93 -8.97
CA ASP A 12 -37.55 -4.22 -8.88
C ASP A 12 -38.24 -3.60 -7.67
N ILE A 13 -37.49 -2.93 -6.79
CA ILE A 13 -38.02 -2.27 -5.58
C ILE A 13 -38.10 -0.76 -5.82
N LYS A 14 -39.24 -0.15 -5.52
CA LYS A 14 -39.43 1.30 -5.59
C LYS A 14 -40.45 1.81 -4.58
N ASN A 15 -40.33 3.08 -4.20
CA ASN A 15 -41.22 3.88 -3.36
C ASN A 15 -41.36 3.45 -1.89
N SER A 16 -41.36 2.15 -1.59
CA SER A 16 -41.54 1.62 -0.24
C SER A 16 -40.53 0.49 0.02
N PHE A 17 -39.56 0.72 0.90
CA PHE A 17 -38.48 -0.22 1.23
C PHE A 17 -37.78 0.22 2.51
N THR A 18 -36.88 -0.62 3.02
CA THR A 18 -36.13 -0.31 4.25
C THR A 18 -34.65 -0.65 4.10
N TYR A 19 -33.79 0.29 4.46
CA TYR A 19 -32.40 0.00 4.83
C TYR A 19 -32.27 -0.17 6.34
N GLU A 20 -31.54 -1.18 6.78
CA GLU A 20 -31.09 -1.30 8.17
C GLU A 20 -29.57 -1.47 8.21
N PHE A 21 -28.93 -0.79 9.15
CA PHE A 21 -27.49 -0.76 9.36
C PHE A 21 -27.19 -1.05 10.83
N MET A 22 -26.23 -1.94 11.09
CA MET A 22 -25.60 -2.05 12.41
C MET A 22 -24.17 -1.53 12.28
N ILE A 23 -23.92 -0.34 12.84
CA ILE A 23 -22.72 0.45 12.54
C ILE A 23 -22.16 1.13 13.77
N LYS A 24 -20.87 1.49 13.72
CA LYS A 24 -20.21 2.37 14.66
C LYS A 24 -19.48 3.45 13.86
N PRO A 25 -20.00 4.69 13.76
CA PRO A 25 -19.33 5.74 12.98
C PRO A 25 -17.98 6.10 13.62
N GLY A 26 -16.96 6.27 12.78
CA GLY A 26 -15.61 6.65 13.21
C GLY A 26 -15.34 8.16 13.10
N ASN A 27 -16.16 8.89 12.33
CA ASN A 27 -15.94 10.30 11.99
C ASN A 27 -17.24 11.09 11.83
N ILE A 28 -17.13 12.43 11.81
CA ILE A 28 -18.26 13.30 11.45
C ILE A 28 -18.58 13.20 9.95
N HIS A 29 -19.80 13.57 9.58
CA HIS A 29 -20.17 13.84 8.20
C HIS A 29 -20.60 15.30 8.03
N GLN A 30 -20.52 15.83 6.82
CA GLN A 30 -21.15 17.11 6.50
C GLN A 30 -22.66 17.00 6.72
N VAL A 31 -23.19 17.91 7.54
CA VAL A 31 -24.61 18.09 7.79
C VAL A 31 -25.07 19.27 6.94
N ASP A 32 -25.95 18.99 5.99
CA ASP A 32 -26.54 20.01 5.14
C ASP A 32 -27.91 20.43 5.70
N GLN A 33 -28.42 21.60 5.31
CA GLN A 33 -29.78 22.00 5.66
C GLN A 33 -30.79 21.07 4.96
N GLN A 34 -31.73 20.50 5.72
CA GLN A 34 -32.84 19.73 5.14
C GLN A 34 -33.67 20.64 4.22
N SER A 35 -33.68 20.35 2.93
CA SER A 35 -34.41 21.13 1.92
C SER A 35 -34.65 20.32 0.65
N ARG A 36 -35.80 20.57 0.02
CA ARG A 36 -36.15 20.10 -1.34
C ARG A 36 -35.92 21.14 -2.42
N GLU A 37 -35.63 22.37 -2.03
CA GLU A 37 -35.47 23.51 -2.93
C GLU A 37 -33.99 23.81 -3.17
N ILE A 38 -33.18 23.68 -2.13
CA ILE A 38 -31.76 24.01 -2.15
C ILE A 38 -30.95 22.73 -2.45
N PRO A 39 -30.34 22.62 -3.64
CA PRO A 39 -29.47 21.49 -3.94
C PRO A 39 -28.17 21.59 -3.13
N VAL A 40 -27.62 20.43 -2.78
CA VAL A 40 -26.35 20.30 -2.05
C VAL A 40 -25.29 19.69 -2.96
N ASN A 41 -24.01 19.98 -2.69
CA ASN A 41 -22.92 19.32 -3.39
C ASN A 41 -22.74 17.87 -2.90
N SER A 42 -21.98 17.06 -3.62
CA SER A 42 -21.68 15.67 -3.22
C SER A 42 -20.51 15.57 -2.21
N ASN A 43 -19.72 16.63 -2.05
CA ASN A 43 -18.54 16.64 -1.20
C ASN A 43 -18.90 16.54 0.29
N GLY A 44 -17.90 16.17 1.13
CA GLY A 44 -18.03 16.27 2.59
C GLY A 44 -18.85 15.16 3.28
N LYS A 45 -19.47 14.25 2.53
CA LYS A 45 -20.37 13.21 3.08
C LYS A 45 -19.65 11.91 3.45
N ASN A 46 -20.28 11.11 4.33
CA ASN A 46 -19.76 9.86 4.90
C ASN A 46 -20.74 8.71 4.55
N TYR A 47 -20.77 8.30 3.28
CA TYR A 47 -21.87 7.48 2.75
C TYR A 47 -21.75 5.98 3.08
N ILE A 48 -22.78 5.44 3.73
CA ILE A 48 -22.99 3.99 3.85
C ILE A 48 -23.60 3.45 2.56
N ILE A 49 -24.58 4.17 2.02
CA ILE A 49 -25.21 3.89 0.73
C ILE A 49 -24.95 5.08 -0.18
N GLY A 50 -24.36 4.85 -1.35
CA GLY A 50 -24.00 5.93 -2.27
C GLY A 50 -24.62 5.84 -3.66
N PRO A 51 -24.32 6.83 -4.54
CA PRO A 51 -24.78 6.95 -5.93
C PRO A 51 -24.84 5.67 -6.75
N ALA A 52 -26.07 5.24 -7.09
CA ALA A 52 -26.28 4.19 -8.08
C ALA A 52 -27.50 4.42 -9.01
N ARG A 53 -28.43 5.33 -8.65
CA ARG A 53 -29.69 5.61 -9.35
C ARG A 53 -30.02 7.10 -9.32
N GLY A 54 -30.90 7.53 -10.23
CA GLY A 54 -31.39 8.91 -10.32
C GLY A 54 -30.97 9.68 -11.57
N GLU A 55 -30.33 9.05 -12.56
CA GLU A 55 -29.91 9.70 -13.82
C GLU A 55 -31.06 9.95 -14.80
N GLU A 56 -32.21 9.32 -14.60
CA GLU A 56 -33.43 9.54 -15.38
C GLU A 56 -34.28 10.68 -14.80
N GLN A 57 -34.96 11.43 -15.66
CA GLN A 57 -35.66 12.67 -15.28
C GLN A 57 -36.80 12.44 -14.26
N LYS A 58 -37.43 11.26 -14.30
CA LYS A 58 -38.60 10.87 -13.50
C LYS A 58 -38.25 10.16 -12.18
N ASP A 59 -36.98 9.83 -11.98
CA ASP A 59 -36.51 8.96 -10.91
C ASP A 59 -35.66 9.73 -9.88
N SER A 60 -35.56 9.16 -8.68
CA SER A 60 -34.53 9.51 -7.71
C SER A 60 -33.89 8.26 -7.10
N GLY A 61 -32.59 8.34 -6.83
CA GLY A 61 -31.87 7.37 -6.00
C GLY A 61 -31.59 7.94 -4.61
N ILE A 62 -31.43 7.07 -3.62
CA ILE A 62 -31.19 7.49 -2.23
C ILE A 62 -29.75 7.27 -1.81
N TYR A 63 -29.23 8.21 -1.01
CA TYR A 63 -27.98 8.08 -0.27
C TYR A 63 -28.24 8.17 1.22
N VAL A 64 -27.41 7.48 2.00
CA VAL A 64 -27.42 7.56 3.46
C VAL A 64 -26.02 7.88 3.92
N SER A 65 -25.85 9.03 4.57
CA SER A 65 -24.63 9.47 5.23
C SER A 65 -24.81 9.36 6.74
N VAL A 66 -23.83 8.80 7.43
CA VAL A 66 -23.86 8.69 8.90
C VAL A 66 -22.50 9.08 9.44
N GLY A 67 -22.47 9.86 10.53
CA GLY A 67 -21.25 10.18 11.26
C GLY A 67 -21.50 10.26 12.76
N ILE A 68 -20.46 10.56 13.53
CA ILE A 68 -20.58 10.73 14.98
C ILE A 68 -21.48 11.90 15.38
N ASN A 69 -21.79 12.80 14.42
CA ASN A 69 -22.65 13.96 14.57
C ASN A 69 -24.06 13.79 13.96
N GLY A 70 -24.43 12.61 13.45
CA GLY A 70 -25.81 12.34 13.05
C GLY A 70 -25.98 11.49 11.79
N VAL A 71 -27.17 11.61 11.18
CA VAL A 71 -27.58 10.90 9.97
C VAL A 71 -28.24 11.87 8.99
N SER A 72 -27.84 11.80 7.72
CA SER A 72 -28.52 12.48 6.61
C SER A 72 -28.90 11.53 5.49
N VAL A 73 -30.12 11.67 4.98
CA VAL A 73 -30.62 10.99 3.79
C VAL A 73 -30.69 12.00 2.66
N TYR A 74 -30.17 11.61 1.50
CA TYR A 74 -30.19 12.43 0.31
C TYR A 74 -30.93 11.74 -0.81
N GLU A 75 -31.62 12.53 -1.64
CA GLU A 75 -32.12 12.07 -2.93
C GLU A 75 -31.36 12.72 -4.06
N HIS A 76 -30.87 11.87 -4.96
CA HIS A 76 -30.19 12.28 -6.18
C HIS A 76 -31.08 12.11 -7.39
N THR A 77 -31.04 13.13 -8.22
CA THR A 77 -31.71 13.24 -9.51
C THR A 77 -30.66 13.58 -10.56
N LYS A 78 -31.04 13.59 -11.85
CA LYS A 78 -30.11 13.79 -12.96
C LYS A 78 -29.18 14.99 -12.79
N ASN A 79 -29.69 16.07 -12.19
CA ASN A 79 -28.97 17.34 -12.10
C ASN A 79 -28.65 17.77 -10.66
N ASN A 80 -29.34 17.24 -9.64
CA ASN A 80 -29.32 17.78 -8.28
C ASN A 80 -29.36 16.69 -7.21
N ILE A 81 -28.74 16.98 -6.06
CA ILE A 81 -28.83 16.22 -4.81
C ILE A 81 -29.56 17.08 -3.79
N TYR A 82 -30.52 16.52 -3.05
CA TYR A 82 -31.28 17.22 -2.01
C TYR A 82 -31.14 16.48 -0.69
N ALA A 83 -30.94 17.21 0.42
CA ALA A 83 -30.95 16.65 1.76
C ALA A 83 -32.40 16.51 2.24
N THR A 84 -32.95 15.30 2.18
CA THR A 84 -34.39 15.05 2.37
C THR A 84 -34.74 14.69 3.80
N LEU A 85 -33.76 14.23 4.58
CA LEU A 85 -33.89 14.00 6.02
C LEU A 85 -32.55 14.30 6.66
N VAL A 86 -32.54 15.15 7.70
CA VAL A 86 -31.34 15.46 8.47
C VAL A 86 -31.65 15.33 9.95
N TYR A 87 -30.84 14.52 10.64
CA TYR A 87 -30.95 14.26 12.06
C TYR A 87 -29.58 14.41 12.71
N GLU A 88 -29.40 15.47 13.47
CA GLU A 88 -28.17 15.73 14.24
C GLU A 88 -28.27 15.06 15.60
N ALA A 89 -27.28 14.23 15.92
CA ALA A 89 -27.17 13.54 17.20
C ALA A 89 -25.74 13.07 17.44
N THR A 90 -25.35 12.92 18.70
CA THR A 90 -24.06 12.31 19.04
C THR A 90 -24.17 10.78 19.02
N ILE A 91 -23.37 10.13 18.18
CA ILE A 91 -23.31 8.67 18.03
C ILE A 91 -21.86 8.23 18.31
N SER A 92 -21.62 7.69 19.51
CA SER A 92 -20.26 7.33 19.97
C SER A 92 -19.98 5.83 20.01
N ASP A 93 -20.99 4.98 19.83
CA ASP A 93 -20.85 3.52 19.87
C ASP A 93 -21.75 2.83 18.83
N TRP A 94 -21.75 1.50 18.83
CA TRP A 94 -22.61 0.69 17.99
C TRP A 94 -24.08 1.11 18.07
N VAL A 95 -24.65 1.41 16.91
CA VAL A 95 -26.01 1.89 16.75
C VAL A 95 -26.71 1.12 15.63
N HIS A 96 -27.99 0.81 15.85
CA HIS A 96 -28.87 0.39 14.77
C HIS A 96 -29.49 1.63 14.13
N VAL A 97 -29.26 1.79 12.83
CA VAL A 97 -29.84 2.87 12.03
C VAL A 97 -30.75 2.24 10.98
N ALA A 98 -32.00 2.67 10.89
CA ALA A 98 -32.90 2.23 9.82
C ALA A 98 -33.51 3.42 9.09
N VAL A 99 -33.40 3.40 7.76
CA VAL A 99 -34.04 4.37 6.86
C VAL A 99 -35.17 3.66 6.15
N VAL A 100 -36.40 4.00 6.55
CA VAL A 100 -37.63 3.43 6.02
C VAL A 100 -38.24 4.41 5.03
N TYR A 101 -38.35 4.01 3.77
CA TYR A 101 -39.18 4.71 2.81
C TYR A 101 -40.59 4.13 2.82
N LYS A 102 -41.60 4.97 2.98
CA LYS A 102 -43.02 4.61 2.82
C LYS A 102 -43.66 5.58 1.84
N GLU A 103 -44.13 5.07 0.70
CA GLU A 103 -44.76 5.87 -0.36
C GLU A 103 -43.93 7.11 -0.74
N LYS A 104 -42.62 6.93 -0.95
CA LYS A 104 -41.65 7.97 -1.32
C LYS A 104 -41.27 8.95 -0.20
N LYS A 105 -41.68 8.72 1.04
CA LYS A 105 -41.31 9.55 2.20
C LYS A 105 -40.29 8.82 3.10
N PRO A 106 -39.14 9.42 3.43
CA PRO A 106 -38.15 8.85 4.33
C PRO A 106 -38.52 9.05 5.80
N TYR A 107 -38.29 8.01 6.59
CA TYR A 107 -38.37 7.98 8.05
C TYR A 107 -37.09 7.38 8.61
N LEU A 108 -36.52 8.02 9.63
CA LEU A 108 -35.31 7.54 10.30
C LEU A 108 -35.67 6.96 11.65
N PHE A 109 -35.14 5.77 11.90
CA PHE A 109 -35.23 5.08 13.18
C PHE A 109 -33.82 4.84 13.72
N ILE A 110 -33.64 5.05 15.02
CA ILE A 110 -32.42 4.77 15.75
C ILE A 110 -32.77 3.77 16.86
N ASN A 111 -32.06 2.65 16.91
CA ASN A 111 -32.31 1.55 17.83
C ASN A 111 -33.79 1.10 17.85
N GLY A 112 -34.40 1.07 16.66
CA GLY A 112 -35.78 0.65 16.44
C GLY A 112 -36.87 1.66 16.82
N THR A 113 -36.51 2.88 17.24
CA THR A 113 -37.46 3.96 17.58
C THR A 113 -37.39 5.07 16.54
N MET A 114 -38.54 5.59 16.09
CA MET A 114 -38.56 6.69 15.11
C MET A 114 -38.02 7.98 15.73
N VAL A 115 -37.03 8.61 15.08
CA VAL A 115 -36.41 9.85 15.56
C VAL A 115 -36.62 11.03 14.62
N LYS A 116 -36.92 10.78 13.34
CA LYS A 116 -37.08 11.84 12.36
C LYS A 116 -37.96 11.40 11.19
N GLU A 117 -38.83 12.31 10.75
CA GLU A 117 -39.52 12.26 9.48
C GLU A 117 -38.89 13.27 8.51
N GLY A 118 -38.69 12.87 7.25
CA GLY A 118 -38.14 13.73 6.20
C GLY A 118 -39.15 14.13 5.13
N GLU A 119 -38.67 14.82 4.12
CA GLU A 119 -39.48 15.38 3.03
C GLU A 119 -39.88 14.32 2.00
N LYS A 120 -41.16 14.30 1.58
CA LYS A 120 -41.66 13.36 0.56
C LYS A 120 -41.06 13.68 -0.83
N SER A 121 -40.69 12.65 -1.59
CA SER A 121 -40.14 12.86 -2.94
C SER A 121 -41.18 13.37 -3.93
N LEU A 122 -40.76 14.36 -4.72
CA LEU A 122 -41.51 14.90 -5.87
C LEU A 122 -41.34 14.05 -7.13
N LYS A 123 -40.41 13.10 -7.14
CA LYS A 123 -40.19 12.21 -8.30
C LYS A 123 -41.30 11.16 -8.41
N GLN A 124 -41.48 10.65 -9.63
CA GLN A 124 -42.48 9.62 -9.90
C GLN A 124 -42.11 8.33 -9.17
N TYR A 125 -40.81 8.01 -9.16
CA TYR A 125 -40.26 6.84 -8.50
C TYR A 125 -39.03 7.18 -7.64
N VAL A 126 -38.94 6.55 -6.47
CA VAL A 126 -37.74 6.57 -5.61
C VAL A 126 -37.21 5.15 -5.50
N TYR A 127 -35.91 4.97 -5.75
CA TYR A 127 -35.27 3.68 -5.75
C TYR A 127 -34.24 3.56 -4.62
N PRO A 128 -34.15 2.39 -3.96
CA PRO A 128 -32.99 2.08 -3.13
C PRO A 128 -31.75 1.99 -4.03
N SER A 129 -30.73 2.80 -3.76
CA SER A 129 -29.44 2.68 -4.45
C SER A 129 -28.69 1.40 -4.02
N GLY A 130 -28.18 0.64 -4.99
CA GLY A 130 -27.52 -0.65 -4.74
C GLY A 130 -26.00 -0.59 -4.45
N SER A 131 -25.37 0.59 -4.49
CA SER A 131 -23.92 0.72 -4.28
C SER A 131 -23.61 0.80 -2.79
N ILE A 132 -23.27 -0.34 -2.20
CA ILE A 132 -22.62 -0.41 -0.90
C ILE A 132 -21.16 -0.07 -1.17
N SER A 133 -20.70 1.08 -0.67
CA SER A 133 -19.45 1.77 -1.06
C SER A 133 -19.55 2.52 -2.40
N VAL A 134 -19.01 3.74 -2.44
CA VAL A 134 -19.03 4.68 -3.58
C VAL A 134 -17.61 4.95 -4.08
N PRO A 135 -17.37 5.72 -5.16
CA PRO A 135 -16.01 6.00 -5.65
C PRO A 135 -15.02 6.49 -4.57
N PRO A 136 -13.71 6.42 -4.85
CA PRO A 136 -12.67 6.73 -3.87
C PRO A 136 -12.84 8.08 -3.17
N GLY A 137 -13.07 8.08 -1.85
CA GLY A 137 -13.10 9.29 -1.00
C GLY A 137 -14.45 9.71 -0.42
N MET A 138 -15.53 8.94 -0.66
CA MET A 138 -16.87 9.23 -0.13
C MET A 138 -17.44 8.11 0.76
N PHE A 139 -16.60 7.16 1.17
CA PHE A 139 -17.00 5.99 1.95
C PHE A 139 -17.42 6.35 3.36
N PHE A 140 -18.31 5.53 3.92
CA PHE A 140 -18.54 5.48 5.36
C PHE A 140 -17.24 5.13 6.07
N ASN A 141 -16.90 6.00 7.00
CA ASN A 141 -15.78 5.90 7.89
C ASN A 141 -16.30 5.50 9.27
N GLY A 142 -16.04 4.25 9.63
CA GLY A 142 -16.55 3.58 10.81
C GLY A 142 -16.58 2.07 10.59
N GLU A 143 -17.06 1.34 11.58
CA GLU A 143 -17.25 -0.10 11.50
C GLU A 143 -18.68 -0.42 11.05
N ILE A 144 -18.84 -1.39 10.16
CA ILE A 144 -20.14 -1.89 9.72
C ILE A 144 -20.18 -3.38 10.03
N ARG A 145 -21.13 -3.79 10.87
CA ARG A 145 -21.35 -5.20 11.18
C ARG A 145 -22.25 -5.87 10.16
N GLU A 146 -23.31 -5.17 9.75
CA GLU A 146 -24.32 -5.71 8.87
C GLU A 146 -25.11 -4.60 8.16
N ILE A 147 -25.47 -4.84 6.90
CA ILE A 147 -26.44 -4.04 6.14
C ILE A 147 -27.55 -4.97 5.66
N ARG A 148 -28.80 -4.56 5.85
CA ARG A 148 -29.98 -5.27 5.35
C ARG A 148 -30.82 -4.36 4.48
N ILE A 149 -31.33 -4.92 3.40
CA ILE A 149 -32.26 -4.22 2.51
C ILE A 149 -33.53 -5.05 2.42
N TRP A 150 -34.66 -4.42 2.67
CA TRP A 150 -35.98 -5.03 2.60
C TRP A 150 -36.80 -4.40 1.48
N ASP A 151 -37.58 -5.21 0.78
CA ASP A 151 -38.43 -4.80 -0.36
C ASP A 151 -39.72 -4.08 0.04
N HIS A 152 -39.92 -3.82 1.34
CA HIS A 152 -41.09 -3.16 1.90
C HIS A 152 -40.71 -2.23 3.06
N SER A 153 -41.63 -1.33 3.42
CA SER A 153 -41.52 -0.47 4.61
C SER A 153 -41.73 -1.29 5.87
N ARG A 154 -40.82 -1.17 6.85
CA ARG A 154 -40.90 -1.86 8.14
C ARG A 154 -41.36 -0.92 9.24
N ASN A 155 -42.16 -1.43 10.17
CA ASN A 155 -42.59 -0.69 11.37
C ASN A 155 -41.66 -0.94 12.57
N GLU A 156 -41.83 -0.18 13.66
CA GLU A 156 -40.98 -0.28 14.85
C GLU A 156 -40.90 -1.70 15.43
N THR A 157 -42.03 -2.40 15.52
CA THR A 157 -42.07 -3.78 16.04
C THR A 157 -41.23 -4.72 15.18
N GLN A 158 -41.31 -4.58 13.85
CA GLN A 158 -40.50 -5.36 12.91
C GLN A 158 -39.01 -5.03 12.99
N LEU A 159 -38.65 -3.76 13.18
CA LEU A 159 -37.25 -3.32 13.34
C LEU A 159 -36.66 -3.86 14.65
N LYS A 160 -37.36 -3.64 15.78
CA LYS A 160 -36.94 -4.09 17.12
C LYS A 160 -36.76 -5.61 17.21
N ARG A 161 -37.57 -6.38 16.48
CA ARG A 161 -37.50 -7.86 16.45
C ARG A 161 -36.16 -8.41 15.94
N TYR A 162 -35.52 -7.73 14.99
CA TYR A 162 -34.36 -8.27 14.30
C TYR A 162 -33.08 -7.46 14.48
N MET A 163 -33.14 -6.24 15.04
CA MET A 163 -31.99 -5.33 15.14
C MET A 163 -30.75 -5.97 15.79
N ASN A 164 -30.93 -6.83 16.81
CA ASN A 164 -29.83 -7.49 17.54
C ASN A 164 -29.63 -8.97 17.16
N THR A 165 -30.32 -9.46 16.13
CA THR A 165 -30.34 -10.90 15.80
C THR A 165 -29.63 -11.14 14.47
N ARG A 166 -28.60 -12.00 14.43
CA ARG A 166 -27.97 -12.42 13.18
C ARG A 166 -28.92 -13.36 12.41
N LEU A 167 -29.33 -12.96 11.21
CA LEU A 167 -30.28 -13.74 10.39
C LEU A 167 -29.58 -14.95 9.75
N ARG A 168 -29.94 -16.16 10.20
CA ARG A 168 -29.39 -17.44 9.65
C ARG A 168 -30.18 -17.97 8.44
N ARG A 169 -31.43 -17.55 8.26
CA ARG A 169 -32.30 -17.86 7.11
C ARG A 169 -32.85 -16.55 6.55
N LYS A 170 -33.04 -16.47 5.23
CA LYS A 170 -33.60 -15.29 4.54
C LYS A 170 -35.09 -15.13 4.89
N PRO A 171 -35.48 -14.17 5.75
CA PRO A 171 -36.89 -13.95 6.10
C PRO A 171 -37.65 -13.39 4.89
N ASN A 172 -38.98 -13.58 4.86
CA ASN A 172 -39.81 -13.01 3.79
C ASN A 172 -39.63 -11.48 3.70
N GLY A 173 -39.43 -11.00 2.47
CA GLY A 173 -39.22 -9.59 2.14
C GLY A 173 -37.81 -9.05 2.44
N LEU A 174 -36.88 -9.85 2.97
CA LEU A 174 -35.46 -9.48 3.00
C LEU A 174 -34.92 -9.61 1.58
N TYR A 175 -34.53 -8.51 0.96
CA TYR A 175 -33.98 -8.53 -0.39
C TYR A 175 -32.55 -9.05 -0.39
N THR A 176 -31.66 -8.42 0.39
CA THR A 176 -30.24 -8.80 0.53
C THR A 176 -29.66 -8.45 1.91
N ILE A 177 -28.50 -9.04 2.20
CA ILE A 177 -27.69 -8.85 3.42
C ILE A 177 -26.22 -8.71 3.04
N TRP A 178 -25.49 -7.80 3.69
CA TRP A 178 -24.05 -7.64 3.58
C TRP A 178 -23.38 -7.68 4.96
N PRO A 179 -22.23 -8.37 5.12
CA PRO A 179 -21.55 -9.19 4.11
C PRO A 179 -22.35 -10.46 3.78
N LYS A 180 -22.25 -10.94 2.52
CA LYS A 180 -22.86 -12.22 2.13
C LYS A 180 -22.16 -13.34 2.94
N ASN A 181 -22.89 -14.10 3.74
CA ASN A 181 -22.31 -15.21 4.52
C ASN A 181 -21.61 -16.21 3.56
N LYS A 182 -20.28 -16.35 3.66
CA LYS A 182 -19.56 -17.51 3.12
C LYS A 182 -19.80 -18.70 4.05
N THR A 183 -20.92 -19.41 3.90
CA THR A 183 -21.09 -20.83 4.33
C THR A 183 -22.51 -21.33 4.02
N GLU A 184 -22.65 -22.05 2.91
CA GLU A 184 -23.30 -23.36 2.88
C GLU A 184 -22.37 -24.30 2.09
N ARG A 185 -21.36 -24.83 2.77
CA ARG A 185 -20.83 -26.20 2.58
C ARG A 185 -19.84 -26.51 3.70
N ASN A 186 -20.28 -27.45 4.54
CA ASN A 186 -19.56 -28.34 5.45
C ASN A 186 -18.79 -27.74 6.64
N ASN A 187 -19.53 -27.65 7.74
CA ASN A 187 -19.24 -28.09 9.11
C ASN A 187 -17.82 -28.54 9.50
N LYS A 188 -17.45 -28.02 10.69
CA LYS A 188 -16.46 -28.47 11.70
C LYS A 188 -15.00 -28.18 11.38
N GLU A 189 -14.49 -27.12 11.99
CA GLU A 189 -13.28 -27.19 12.84
C GLU A 189 -13.05 -25.85 13.57
N THR A 190 -13.47 -25.81 14.83
CA THR A 190 -12.72 -25.13 15.90
C THR A 190 -13.23 -25.68 17.22
N LEU A 191 -12.46 -26.58 17.82
CA LEU A 191 -12.36 -26.71 19.27
C LEU A 191 -10.90 -26.99 19.58
N SER A 192 -10.20 -25.94 20.02
CA SER A 192 -9.06 -26.08 20.90
C SER A 192 -9.55 -26.56 22.25
N ALA A 193 -9.00 -27.66 22.77
CA ALA A 193 -8.89 -27.89 24.21
C ALA A 193 -7.82 -28.96 24.47
N ASN A 194 -6.84 -28.58 25.29
CA ASN A 194 -5.92 -29.51 25.94
C ASN A 194 -6.69 -30.62 26.66
N ASN A 195 -6.22 -31.86 26.53
CA ASN A 195 -6.20 -32.80 27.63
C ASN A 195 -5.12 -33.85 27.40
N THR A 196 -4.14 -33.82 28.31
CA THR A 196 -3.28 -34.94 28.70
C THR A 196 -4.12 -36.16 29.06
N GLU A 197 -3.77 -37.33 28.54
CA GLU A 197 -3.74 -38.56 29.34
C GLU A 197 -2.92 -39.67 28.68
N LYS A 198 -2.08 -40.27 29.51
CA LYS A 198 -1.29 -41.47 29.24
C LYS A 198 -2.23 -42.68 29.15
N THR A 199 -2.01 -43.57 28.18
CA THR A 199 -1.96 -45.02 28.50
C THR A 199 -1.21 -45.83 27.46
N LYS A 200 -0.44 -46.78 28.00
CA LYS A 200 0.31 -47.85 27.36
C LYS A 200 -0.63 -48.96 26.88
N SER A 201 -0.32 -49.58 25.73
CA SER A 201 -0.34 -51.04 25.52
C SER A 201 0.15 -51.34 24.08
N GLN A 202 1.32 -51.99 23.95
CA GLN A 202 1.48 -53.41 23.55
C GLN A 202 1.42 -53.61 22.02
N ILE A 203 2.26 -54.37 21.29
CA ILE A 203 3.31 -55.39 21.49
C ILE A 203 3.99 -55.51 20.10
N LYS A 204 5.31 -55.30 19.97
CA LYS A 204 6.38 -56.32 19.73
C LYS A 204 6.14 -57.31 18.57
N VAL A 205 7.07 -57.33 17.59
CA VAL A 205 7.85 -58.46 17.00
C VAL A 205 9.00 -57.80 16.18
N GLU A 206 10.23 -57.58 16.68
CA GLU A 206 11.44 -58.46 16.72
C GLU A 206 11.74 -59.19 15.38
N GLU A 207 12.71 -58.76 14.56
CA GLU A 207 14.18 -58.98 14.62
C GLU A 207 14.67 -60.03 13.59
N LYS A 208 15.95 -59.85 13.18
CA LYS A 208 16.83 -60.65 12.30
C LYS A 208 16.91 -60.13 10.85
N GLU A 209 18.08 -59.82 10.27
CA GLU A 209 19.42 -60.35 10.51
C GLU A 209 20.49 -59.36 9.98
N ASN A 210 21.54 -59.14 10.77
CA ASN A 210 22.81 -58.55 10.37
C ASN A 210 23.86 -59.66 10.55
N LEU A 211 24.71 -59.97 9.56
CA LEU A 211 26.12 -60.34 9.80
C LEU A 211 26.94 -60.51 8.51
N LYS A 212 28.23 -60.16 8.63
CA LYS A 212 29.41 -60.34 7.75
C LYS A 212 29.63 -59.23 6.70
N ASN A 213 30.80 -58.60 6.60
CA ASN A 213 32.08 -58.73 7.30
C ASN A 213 32.90 -57.47 7.01
N GLN A 214 33.57 -56.94 8.04
CA GLN A 214 34.72 -56.05 7.87
C GLN A 214 35.99 -56.90 7.69
N LYS A 215 36.88 -56.46 6.78
CA LYS A 215 38.35 -56.34 6.93
C LYS A 215 39.02 -56.55 5.58
N GLU A 216 39.67 -55.50 5.08
CA GLU A 216 41.07 -55.59 4.71
C GLU A 216 41.73 -54.20 4.66
N THR A 217 42.97 -54.19 5.07
CA THR A 217 43.73 -53.10 5.64
C THR A 217 44.63 -52.38 4.62
N LYS A 218 44.80 -51.08 4.85
CA LYS A 218 46.02 -50.27 4.64
C LYS A 218 47.30 -51.06 4.31
N LYS A 219 47.93 -50.76 3.17
CA LYS A 219 49.38 -50.51 2.99
C LYS A 219 49.68 -50.22 1.53
N GLU A 220 50.01 -48.97 1.21
CA GLU A 220 51.29 -48.63 0.58
C GLU A 220 51.46 -47.11 0.57
N ASN A 221 52.55 -46.68 1.18
CA ASN A 221 52.97 -45.30 1.32
C ASN A 221 54.43 -45.26 0.85
N LYS A 222 54.80 -44.19 0.12
CA LYS A 222 56.16 -43.68 -0.17
C LYS A 222 56.94 -44.25 -1.37
N ARG A 223 57.13 -43.34 -2.35
CA ARG A 223 58.36 -42.99 -3.12
C ARG A 223 57.89 -41.97 -4.18
N GLN A 224 58.38 -40.74 -4.37
CA GLN A 224 59.65 -40.07 -4.09
C GLN A 224 59.41 -38.55 -3.99
N ASN A 225 60.18 -37.88 -3.11
CA ASN A 225 60.54 -36.47 -3.22
C ASN A 225 61.83 -36.36 -4.05
N GLN A 226 61.93 -35.40 -4.98
CA GLN A 226 63.04 -34.43 -5.12
C GLN A 226 63.05 -33.70 -6.48
N SER A 227 62.80 -32.39 -6.44
CA SER A 227 63.57 -31.29 -7.05
C SER A 227 62.67 -30.03 -7.06
N SER A 228 62.71 -29.15 -6.05
CA SER A 228 63.53 -27.92 -6.01
C SER A 228 63.40 -27.14 -7.33
N SER A 229 62.70 -26.02 -7.38
CA SER A 229 63.00 -24.71 -6.78
C SER A 229 62.97 -23.73 -7.95
N ASP A 230 61.83 -23.09 -8.21
CA ASP A 230 61.68 -21.89 -9.08
C ASP A 230 60.24 -21.27 -9.03
N GLU A 231 59.30 -21.83 -8.26
CA GLU A 231 57.93 -21.29 -8.13
C GLU A 231 57.74 -20.46 -6.84
N LYS A 232 58.42 -19.31 -6.70
CA LYS A 232 58.11 -18.38 -5.58
C LYS A 232 57.84 -16.93 -5.96
N ASP A 233 57.89 -16.58 -7.24
CA ASP A 233 57.63 -15.20 -7.69
C ASP A 233 56.40 -15.06 -8.62
N GLN A 234 55.55 -16.09 -8.76
CA GLN A 234 54.30 -16.00 -9.53
C GLN A 234 53.01 -15.93 -8.68
N ASP A 235 53.08 -16.14 -7.36
CA ASP A 235 51.89 -16.18 -6.49
C ASP A 235 51.44 -14.81 -5.93
N LEU A 236 52.13 -13.71 -6.26
CA LEU A 236 51.80 -12.38 -5.73
C LEU A 236 50.93 -11.51 -6.66
N ILE A 237 50.48 -12.04 -7.81
CA ILE A 237 49.62 -11.29 -8.76
C ILE A 237 48.14 -11.74 -8.70
N ASN A 238 47.80 -12.85 -8.04
CA ASN A 238 46.46 -13.46 -8.15
C ASN A 238 45.44 -13.09 -7.05
N ASP A 239 45.84 -12.37 -6.00
CA ASP A 239 44.96 -12.10 -4.85
C ASP A 239 44.02 -10.88 -5.04
N GLN A 240 44.18 -10.10 -6.11
CA GLN A 240 43.32 -8.94 -6.38
C GLN A 240 42.11 -9.24 -7.28
N GLU A 241 42.01 -10.43 -7.90
CA GLU A 241 40.97 -10.71 -8.91
C GLU A 241 39.63 -11.26 -8.37
N GLN A 242 39.53 -11.69 -7.11
CA GLN A 242 38.33 -12.39 -6.59
C GLN A 242 37.62 -11.74 -5.39
N LYS A 243 37.82 -10.44 -5.13
CA LYS A 243 37.05 -9.76 -4.08
C LYS A 243 35.62 -9.45 -4.55
N ILE A 244 34.62 -9.85 -3.76
CA ILE A 244 33.22 -9.43 -3.95
C ILE A 244 33.13 -7.90 -3.89
N LYS A 245 32.63 -7.29 -4.97
CA LYS A 245 32.43 -5.85 -5.10
C LYS A 245 31.00 -5.43 -4.80
N VAL A 246 30.04 -6.27 -5.22
CA VAL A 246 28.60 -5.98 -5.15
C VAL A 246 27.88 -7.05 -4.34
N SER A 247 27.01 -6.62 -3.43
CA SER A 247 26.06 -7.52 -2.77
C SER A 247 24.64 -7.10 -3.11
N ILE A 248 23.87 -8.03 -3.66
CA ILE A 248 22.45 -7.85 -3.96
C ILE A 248 21.64 -8.45 -2.82
N ILE A 249 20.82 -7.64 -2.16
CA ILE A 249 20.03 -8.02 -0.99
C ILE A 249 18.57 -8.15 -1.42
N ILE A 250 18.04 -9.37 -1.32
CA ILE A 250 16.69 -9.73 -1.77
C ILE A 250 15.86 -10.25 -0.60
N PRO A 251 15.02 -9.41 0.04
CA PRO A 251 14.05 -9.87 1.01
C PRO A 251 12.85 -10.54 0.29
N SER A 252 12.37 -11.67 0.80
CA SER A 252 11.24 -12.41 0.24
C SER A 252 10.29 -12.89 1.33
N TYR A 253 8.99 -12.73 1.10
CA TYR A 253 7.93 -13.32 1.93
C TYR A 253 6.72 -13.64 1.06
N ASN A 254 6.41 -14.92 0.92
CA ASN A 254 5.27 -15.42 0.14
C ASN A 254 5.21 -14.86 -1.29
N LYS A 255 6.34 -14.92 -2.01
CA LYS A 255 6.50 -14.38 -3.37
C LYS A 255 6.65 -15.44 -4.45
N TYR A 256 6.49 -16.71 -4.14
CA TYR A 256 6.56 -17.76 -5.14
C TYR A 256 5.43 -17.59 -6.19
N PRO A 257 5.70 -17.77 -7.50
CA PRO A 257 7.00 -18.09 -8.12
C PRO A 257 7.79 -16.87 -8.60
N LEU A 258 7.36 -15.64 -8.29
CA LEU A 258 7.98 -14.40 -8.80
C LEU A 258 9.45 -14.27 -8.37
N ASN A 259 9.76 -14.70 -7.15
CA ASN A 259 11.12 -14.74 -6.61
C ASN A 259 12.08 -15.60 -7.43
N LEU A 260 11.60 -16.69 -8.04
CA LEU A 260 12.41 -17.49 -8.95
C LEU A 260 12.74 -16.73 -10.23
N PHE A 261 11.77 -16.05 -10.84
CA PHE A 261 12.04 -15.28 -12.05
C PHE A 261 13.02 -14.13 -11.79
N THR A 262 12.92 -13.47 -10.64
CA THR A 262 13.89 -12.47 -10.17
C THR A 262 15.30 -13.07 -10.11
N LEU A 263 15.46 -14.22 -9.46
CA LEU A 263 16.76 -14.90 -9.37
C LEU A 263 17.30 -15.37 -10.73
N TYR A 264 16.44 -15.90 -11.60
CA TYR A 264 16.81 -16.29 -12.96
C TYR A 264 17.32 -15.09 -13.78
N SER A 265 16.74 -13.90 -13.61
CA SER A 265 17.21 -12.70 -14.31
C SER A 265 18.61 -12.25 -13.87
N LEU A 266 19.03 -12.62 -12.65
CA LEU A 266 20.39 -12.37 -12.16
C LEU A 266 21.41 -13.40 -12.68
N GLU A 267 20.99 -14.55 -13.24
CA GLU A 267 21.93 -15.54 -13.78
C GLU A 267 22.58 -15.08 -15.09
N ASN A 268 21.96 -14.14 -15.81
CA ASN A 268 22.41 -13.65 -17.11
C ASN A 268 23.05 -12.26 -17.05
N GLN A 269 23.64 -11.89 -15.92
CA GLN A 269 24.28 -10.57 -15.78
C GLN A 269 25.58 -10.49 -16.59
N THR A 270 25.84 -9.35 -17.22
CA THR A 270 27.10 -9.07 -17.94
C THR A 270 28.25 -8.75 -16.99
N PHE A 271 27.93 -8.41 -15.74
CA PHE A 271 28.91 -8.21 -14.68
C PHE A 271 29.56 -9.55 -14.29
N ASN A 272 30.85 -9.52 -13.91
CA ASN A 272 31.57 -10.74 -13.53
C ASN A 272 30.87 -11.42 -12.33
N PRO A 273 30.33 -12.66 -12.49
CA PRO A 273 29.58 -13.34 -11.44
C PRO A 273 30.45 -13.62 -10.20
N ASN A 274 31.78 -13.74 -10.35
CA ASN A 274 32.70 -13.96 -9.23
C ASN A 274 32.97 -12.68 -8.40
N GLN A 275 32.50 -11.51 -8.87
CA GLN A 275 32.65 -10.22 -8.17
C GLN A 275 31.31 -9.70 -7.61
N MET A 276 30.23 -10.48 -7.70
CA MET A 276 28.95 -10.20 -7.08
C MET A 276 28.51 -11.35 -6.19
N GLU A 277 27.67 -11.06 -5.20
CA GLU A 277 26.95 -12.06 -4.43
C GLU A 277 25.48 -11.70 -4.33
N VAL A 278 24.62 -12.71 -4.21
CA VAL A 278 23.19 -12.54 -3.96
C VAL A 278 22.86 -13.13 -2.59
N ILE A 279 22.20 -12.31 -1.77
CA ILE A 279 21.78 -12.66 -0.42
C ILE A 279 20.27 -12.66 -0.43
N PHE A 280 19.70 -13.86 -0.46
CA PHE A 280 18.27 -14.07 -0.47
C PHE A 280 17.80 -14.38 0.95
N ILE A 281 16.96 -13.50 1.50
CA ILE A 281 16.44 -13.63 2.85
C ILE A 281 14.96 -13.96 2.77
N ASP A 282 14.62 -15.19 3.13
CA ASP A 282 13.26 -15.70 3.21
C ASP A 282 12.69 -15.49 4.62
N ASP A 283 11.74 -14.56 4.73
CA ASP A 283 11.17 -14.10 5.99
C ASP A 283 10.00 -14.99 6.46
N ALA A 284 10.30 -16.27 6.65
CA ALA A 284 9.35 -17.31 7.04
C ALA A 284 8.19 -17.51 6.05
N SER A 285 8.50 -17.58 4.75
CA SER A 285 7.48 -17.90 3.74
C SER A 285 6.82 -19.26 4.00
N THR A 286 5.52 -19.31 3.77
CA THR A 286 4.65 -20.49 3.89
C THR A 286 4.23 -21.05 2.52
N ASP A 287 4.69 -20.44 1.44
CA ASP A 287 4.53 -20.93 0.07
C ASP A 287 5.70 -21.85 -0.33
N LYS A 288 5.83 -22.13 -1.63
CA LYS A 288 6.87 -23.01 -2.17
C LYS A 288 8.27 -22.38 -2.23
N THR A 289 8.49 -21.22 -1.60
CA THR A 289 9.80 -20.54 -1.63
C THR A 289 10.91 -21.42 -1.07
N GLU A 290 10.76 -21.98 0.13
CA GLU A 290 11.80 -22.80 0.77
C GLU A 290 12.15 -24.03 -0.08
N GLU A 291 11.14 -24.75 -0.56
CA GLU A 291 11.28 -25.96 -1.38
C GLU A 291 12.19 -25.74 -2.61
N PHE A 292 11.99 -24.62 -3.32
CA PHE A 292 12.72 -24.34 -4.55
C PHE A 292 14.07 -23.65 -4.29
N ILE A 293 14.15 -22.74 -3.32
CA ILE A 293 15.36 -21.95 -3.07
C ILE A 293 16.44 -22.76 -2.35
N GLN A 294 16.08 -23.73 -1.50
CA GLN A 294 17.04 -24.57 -0.80
C GLN A 294 17.97 -25.35 -1.74
N ASN A 295 17.49 -25.69 -2.93
CA ASN A 295 18.23 -26.45 -3.96
C ASN A 295 18.66 -25.58 -5.15
N TYR A 296 18.60 -24.25 -5.02
CA TYR A 296 18.94 -23.33 -6.09
C TYR A 296 20.46 -23.11 -6.17
N HIS A 297 21.05 -23.33 -7.35
CA HIS A 297 22.49 -23.24 -7.61
C HIS A 297 22.78 -22.29 -8.79
N PRO A 298 22.90 -20.98 -8.54
CA PRO A 298 23.21 -19.99 -9.58
C PRO A 298 24.72 -19.92 -9.90
N PRO A 299 25.11 -19.24 -11.00
CA PRO A 299 26.51 -19.07 -11.39
C PRO A 299 27.29 -18.04 -10.54
N TYR A 300 26.63 -17.38 -9.59
CA TYR A 300 27.22 -16.40 -8.67
C TYR A 300 27.20 -16.92 -7.22
N PRO A 301 28.11 -16.45 -6.33
CA PRO A 301 28.01 -16.67 -4.90
C PRO A 301 26.61 -16.35 -4.35
N PHE A 302 25.96 -17.36 -3.76
CA PHE A 302 24.58 -17.27 -3.30
C PHE A 302 24.47 -17.65 -1.83
N LYS A 303 23.80 -16.79 -1.05
CA LYS A 303 23.51 -17.01 0.37
C LYS A 303 22.01 -17.05 0.55
N TYR A 304 21.49 -18.22 0.91
CA TYR A 304 20.10 -18.40 1.34
C TYR A 304 20.03 -18.32 2.87
N ILE A 305 19.21 -17.39 3.37
CA ILE A 305 18.96 -17.20 4.81
C ILE A 305 17.46 -17.28 5.02
N ARG A 306 17.00 -18.16 5.92
CA ARG A 306 15.58 -18.29 6.26
C ARG A 306 15.35 -17.95 7.73
N ASN A 307 14.35 -17.11 7.98
CA ASN A 307 13.89 -16.79 9.32
C ASN A 307 12.84 -17.80 9.79
N ASN A 308 12.79 -18.05 11.10
CA ASN A 308 11.80 -18.94 11.71
C ASN A 308 10.41 -18.29 11.87
N GLU A 309 10.37 -16.96 11.89
CA GLU A 309 9.14 -16.16 11.98
C GLU A 309 9.27 -14.92 11.08
N ASN A 310 8.15 -14.30 10.73
CA ASN A 310 8.15 -13.08 9.93
C ASN A 310 8.65 -11.90 10.77
N LEU A 311 9.84 -11.38 10.46
CA LEU A 311 10.50 -10.31 11.19
C LEU A 311 10.16 -8.91 10.65
N GLY A 312 9.57 -8.84 9.46
CA GLY A 312 9.22 -7.60 8.80
C GLY A 312 10.39 -6.95 8.06
N ARG A 313 10.06 -5.94 7.26
CA ARG A 313 10.91 -5.42 6.16
C ARG A 313 12.27 -4.91 6.61
N SER A 314 12.31 -4.03 7.62
CA SER A 314 13.57 -3.43 8.09
C SER A 314 14.54 -4.47 8.64
N LYS A 315 14.05 -5.40 9.47
CA LYS A 315 14.88 -6.44 10.10
C LYS A 315 15.48 -7.38 9.05
N VAL A 316 14.68 -7.81 8.08
CA VAL A 316 15.11 -8.69 7.00
C VAL A 316 16.20 -8.03 6.15
N ARG A 317 16.02 -6.75 5.79
CA ARG A 317 17.05 -5.99 5.06
C ARG A 317 18.33 -5.82 5.88
N ASN A 318 18.22 -5.58 7.19
CA ASN A 318 19.38 -5.50 8.08
C ASN A 318 20.15 -6.82 8.18
N ILE A 319 19.46 -7.97 8.19
CA ILE A 319 20.11 -9.29 8.10
C ILE A 319 20.91 -9.40 6.79
N GLY A 320 20.33 -8.96 5.68
CA GLY A 320 21.01 -8.88 4.39
C GLY A 320 22.26 -7.99 4.42
N ILE A 321 22.15 -6.77 4.96
CA ILE A 321 23.28 -5.84 5.10
C ILE A 321 24.40 -6.46 5.95
N LYS A 322 24.07 -7.09 7.07
CA LYS A 322 25.05 -7.71 7.98
C LYS A 322 25.71 -8.95 7.36
N SER A 323 25.02 -9.66 6.48
CA SER A 323 25.52 -10.89 5.83
C SER A 323 26.30 -10.63 4.53
N SER A 324 26.33 -9.36 4.09
CA SER A 324 26.96 -8.93 2.85
C SER A 324 28.43 -8.55 3.01
N SER A 325 29.21 -8.78 1.96
CA SER A 325 30.66 -8.54 1.91
C SER A 325 31.09 -7.48 0.88
N GLY A 326 30.23 -7.17 -0.09
CA GLY A 326 30.47 -6.17 -1.12
C GLY A 326 30.57 -4.75 -0.59
N SER A 327 31.34 -3.92 -1.28
CA SER A 327 31.44 -2.48 -1.01
C SER A 327 30.25 -1.69 -1.54
N ILE A 328 29.58 -2.20 -2.58
CA ILE A 328 28.35 -1.64 -3.13
C ILE A 328 27.20 -2.57 -2.75
N LEU A 329 26.15 -2.00 -2.17
CA LEU A 329 24.92 -2.72 -1.86
C LEU A 329 23.86 -2.34 -2.89
N ILE A 330 23.21 -3.35 -3.46
CA ILE A 330 22.02 -3.19 -4.30
C ILE A 330 20.86 -3.83 -3.54
N PHE A 331 19.82 -3.05 -3.27
CA PHE A 331 18.56 -3.58 -2.78
C PHE A 331 17.65 -3.86 -3.99
N LEU A 332 17.06 -5.05 -4.00
CA LEU A 332 16.16 -5.53 -5.04
C LEU A 332 15.03 -6.31 -4.39
N ASP A 333 13.78 -5.98 -4.70
CA ASP A 333 12.63 -6.73 -4.19
C ASP A 333 12.51 -8.10 -4.90
N ALA A 334 11.97 -9.11 -4.21
CA ALA A 334 11.87 -10.46 -4.75
C ALA A 334 10.91 -10.60 -5.95
N GLU A 335 10.10 -9.59 -6.25
CA GLU A 335 9.19 -9.54 -7.41
C GLU A 335 9.70 -8.63 -8.54
N MET A 336 11.02 -8.49 -8.72
CA MET A 336 11.63 -7.61 -9.71
C MET A 336 12.47 -8.38 -10.74
N LEU A 337 12.12 -8.28 -12.03
CA LEU A 337 13.03 -8.73 -13.10
C LEU A 337 14.01 -7.62 -13.46
N VAL A 338 15.23 -8.00 -13.83
CA VAL A 338 16.27 -7.05 -14.22
C VAL A 338 16.92 -7.43 -15.55
N ASP A 339 17.47 -6.43 -16.25
CA ASP A 339 18.19 -6.62 -17.51
C ASP A 339 19.61 -7.20 -17.28
N PRO A 340 20.24 -7.82 -18.30
CA PRO A 340 21.62 -8.33 -18.22
C PRO A 340 22.65 -7.30 -17.76
N ASP A 341 22.48 -6.03 -18.11
CA ASP A 341 23.42 -4.96 -17.73
C ASP A 341 23.11 -4.30 -16.38
N PHE A 342 22.11 -4.79 -15.64
CA PHE A 342 21.62 -4.16 -14.41
C PHE A 342 22.74 -3.92 -13.38
N VAL A 343 23.52 -4.95 -13.03
CA VAL A 343 24.61 -4.82 -12.05
C VAL A 343 25.73 -3.92 -12.59
N THR A 344 26.11 -4.09 -13.86
CA THR A 344 27.14 -3.26 -14.52
C THR A 344 26.77 -1.78 -14.48
N ASN A 345 25.51 -1.45 -14.78
CA ASN A 345 25.01 -0.07 -14.78
C ASN A 345 24.98 0.52 -13.37
N HIS A 346 24.56 -0.24 -12.35
CA HIS A 346 24.68 0.20 -10.96
C HIS A 346 26.13 0.52 -10.57
N VAL A 347 27.08 -0.38 -10.87
CA VAL A 347 28.50 -0.21 -10.52
C VAL A 347 29.10 1.03 -11.18
N LYS A 348 28.78 1.28 -12.46
CA LYS A 348 29.25 2.44 -13.22
C LYS A 348 28.96 3.77 -12.52
N TYR A 349 27.77 3.92 -11.91
CA TYR A 349 27.42 5.16 -11.20
C TYR A 349 28.24 5.40 -9.92
N HIS A 350 28.67 4.33 -9.25
CA HIS A 350 29.48 4.40 -8.02
C HIS A 350 30.98 4.56 -8.27
N GLN A 351 31.43 4.38 -9.51
CA GLN A 351 32.82 4.69 -9.90
C GLN A 351 33.07 6.21 -9.97
N ALA A 352 32.04 7.00 -10.28
CA ALA A 352 32.18 8.43 -10.52
C ALA A 352 32.05 9.30 -9.25
N LYS A 353 31.37 8.80 -8.21
CA LYS A 353 31.02 9.59 -7.00
C LYS A 353 30.92 8.68 -5.77
N ASP A 354 31.52 9.10 -4.66
CA ASP A 354 31.54 8.31 -3.42
C ASP A 354 30.26 8.44 -2.58
N ASN A 355 29.61 9.61 -2.60
CA ASN A 355 28.41 9.89 -1.79
C ASN A 355 27.09 9.78 -2.56
N LEU A 356 26.99 8.86 -3.51
CA LEU A 356 25.84 8.73 -4.40
C LEU A 356 24.87 7.63 -3.94
N ILE A 357 23.59 7.96 -3.92
CA ILE A 357 22.49 7.00 -3.97
C ILE A 357 21.99 6.93 -5.39
N MET A 358 21.99 5.73 -5.94
CA MET A 358 21.57 5.45 -7.30
C MET A 358 20.29 4.61 -7.30
N SER A 359 19.16 5.20 -7.71
CA SER A 359 17.85 4.55 -7.89
C SER A 359 17.47 4.32 -9.36
N GLY A 360 17.00 3.13 -9.70
CA GLY A 360 16.32 2.87 -10.98
C GLY A 360 14.79 2.78 -10.84
N VAL A 361 14.26 2.79 -9.60
CA VAL A 361 12.83 2.57 -9.33
C VAL A 361 11.94 3.54 -10.12
N MET A 362 12.35 4.81 -10.30
CA MET A 362 11.46 5.75 -10.98
C MET A 362 11.32 5.50 -12.50
N TYR A 363 12.06 4.55 -13.07
CA TYR A 363 11.93 4.08 -14.44
C TYR A 363 11.47 2.61 -14.54
N SER A 364 11.08 2.00 -13.42
CA SER A 364 10.53 0.65 -13.42
C SER A 364 9.26 0.56 -14.25
N LYS A 365 9.12 -0.57 -14.95
CA LYS A 365 7.91 -0.94 -15.69
C LYS A 365 7.18 -2.08 -14.97
N ASN A 366 5.92 -2.31 -15.30
CA ASN A 366 5.21 -3.47 -14.76
C ASN A 366 5.24 -4.60 -15.76
N ILE A 367 5.19 -5.83 -15.28
CA ILE A 367 5.14 -7.01 -16.12
C ILE A 367 4.20 -8.07 -15.53
N ASN A 368 3.38 -8.70 -16.36
CA ASN A 368 2.49 -9.78 -15.93
C ASN A 368 3.17 -11.13 -16.16
N THR A 369 3.97 -11.60 -15.21
CA THR A 369 4.69 -12.89 -15.30
C THR A 369 3.86 -14.08 -14.85
N CYS A 370 2.80 -13.84 -14.08
CA CYS A 370 1.89 -14.86 -13.54
C CYS A 370 0.43 -14.38 -13.57
N ILE A 371 -0.49 -15.33 -13.67
CA ILE A 371 -1.90 -15.15 -13.33
C ILE A 371 -2.10 -15.62 -11.89
N PHE A 372 -2.69 -14.76 -11.05
CA PHE A 372 -3.04 -15.10 -9.69
C PHE A 372 -4.53 -15.44 -9.54
N PRO A 373 -4.92 -16.38 -8.66
CA PRO A 373 -6.33 -16.69 -8.37
C PRO A 373 -7.16 -15.47 -7.95
N GLU A 374 -6.53 -14.47 -7.33
CA GLU A 374 -7.14 -13.22 -6.88
C GLU A 374 -7.38 -12.20 -8.00
N PHE A 375 -6.86 -12.43 -9.21
CA PHE A 375 -7.11 -11.53 -10.34
C PHE A 375 -8.57 -11.61 -10.80
N ASP A 376 -9.21 -10.45 -10.88
CA ASP A 376 -10.57 -10.34 -11.38
C ASP A 376 -10.66 -10.50 -12.91
N SER A 377 -11.88 -10.62 -13.43
CA SER A 377 -12.08 -10.75 -14.88
C SER A 377 -11.55 -9.57 -15.68
N LYS A 378 -11.50 -8.37 -15.10
CA LYS A 378 -11.03 -7.17 -15.79
C LYS A 378 -9.51 -7.26 -16.00
N LYS A 379 -8.76 -7.61 -14.97
CA LYS A 379 -7.30 -7.82 -15.05
C LYS A 379 -6.97 -8.95 -16.03
N LEU A 380 -7.73 -10.04 -16.02
CA LEU A 380 -7.53 -11.13 -16.99
C LEU A 380 -7.78 -10.69 -18.43
N SER A 381 -8.86 -9.95 -18.70
CA SER A 381 -9.14 -9.38 -20.02
C SER A 381 -8.06 -8.40 -20.47
N GLU A 382 -7.52 -7.60 -19.55
CA GLU A 382 -6.40 -6.69 -19.84
C GLU A 382 -5.16 -7.45 -20.30
N ILE A 383 -4.76 -8.50 -19.56
CA ILE A 383 -3.59 -9.32 -19.94
C ILE A 383 -3.85 -10.04 -21.27
N ALA A 384 -5.06 -10.60 -21.47
CA ALA A 384 -5.42 -11.28 -22.72
C ALA A 384 -5.35 -10.34 -23.93
N GLU A 385 -5.77 -9.09 -23.80
CA GLU A 385 -5.68 -8.09 -24.87
C GLU A 385 -4.22 -7.72 -25.17
N MET A 386 -3.35 -7.63 -24.15
CA MET A 386 -1.92 -7.32 -24.33
C MET A 386 -1.20 -8.37 -25.20
N VAL A 387 -1.58 -9.64 -25.08
CA VAL A 387 -0.90 -10.76 -25.78
C VAL A 387 -1.72 -11.34 -26.93
N LYS A 388 -2.73 -10.63 -27.43
CA LYS A 388 -3.66 -11.15 -28.46
C LYS A 388 -2.97 -11.63 -29.74
N ASP A 389 -1.85 -11.01 -30.10
CA ASP A 389 -1.07 -11.35 -31.30
C ASP A 389 -0.17 -12.58 -31.06
N ASN A 390 0.05 -12.95 -29.80
CA ASN A 390 0.75 -14.16 -29.39
C ASN A 390 -0.23 -15.29 -29.11
N LYS A 391 -0.48 -16.10 -30.15
CA LYS A 391 -1.44 -17.21 -30.11
C LYS A 391 -1.18 -18.20 -28.96
N ASN A 392 0.07 -18.37 -28.53
CA ASN A 392 0.40 -19.30 -27.45
C ASN A 392 0.01 -18.71 -26.09
N LEU A 393 0.47 -17.50 -25.75
CA LEU A 393 0.10 -16.83 -24.50
C LEU A 393 -1.40 -16.57 -24.43
N TYR A 394 -2.02 -16.13 -25.53
CA TYR A 394 -3.46 -15.90 -25.59
C TYR A 394 -4.26 -17.17 -25.30
N ARG A 395 -3.84 -18.32 -25.85
CA ARG A 395 -4.46 -19.62 -25.53
C ARG A 395 -4.23 -20.02 -24.07
N GLN A 396 -3.03 -19.82 -23.52
CA GLN A 396 -2.73 -20.13 -22.12
C GLN A 396 -3.64 -19.35 -21.17
N ILE A 397 -3.80 -18.03 -21.38
CA ILE A 397 -4.67 -17.17 -20.57
C ILE A 397 -6.14 -17.59 -20.68
N ASN A 398 -6.63 -17.87 -21.89
CA ASN A 398 -8.03 -18.28 -22.08
C ASN A 398 -8.32 -19.69 -21.54
N ASN A 399 -7.33 -20.57 -21.55
CA ASN A 399 -7.43 -21.92 -20.98
C ASN A 399 -7.26 -21.94 -19.45
N TYR A 400 -6.85 -20.82 -18.85
CA TYR A 400 -6.75 -20.70 -17.40
C TYR A 400 -8.14 -20.91 -16.77
N LYS A 401 -8.29 -22.03 -16.07
CA LYS A 401 -9.51 -22.32 -15.31
C LYS A 401 -9.47 -21.52 -14.01
N LYS A 402 -10.51 -20.72 -13.74
CA LYS A 402 -10.73 -19.98 -12.47
C LYS A 402 -10.85 -20.88 -11.21
N THR A 403 -10.46 -22.14 -11.29
CA THR A 403 -10.45 -23.13 -10.20
C THR A 403 -9.05 -23.40 -9.66
N ALA A 404 -8.00 -22.78 -10.23
CA ALA A 404 -6.65 -22.93 -9.72
C ALA A 404 -6.49 -22.26 -8.35
N SER A 405 -5.91 -22.98 -7.39
CA SER A 405 -5.59 -22.49 -6.04
C SER A 405 -4.18 -21.91 -5.93
N GLU A 406 -3.41 -21.94 -7.01
CA GLU A 406 -2.01 -21.52 -7.06
C GLU A 406 -1.76 -20.53 -8.20
N PRO A 407 -0.73 -19.67 -8.11
CA PRO A 407 -0.31 -18.82 -9.21
C PRO A 407 0.07 -19.63 -10.45
N PHE A 408 -0.37 -19.18 -11.62
CA PHE A 408 -0.08 -19.80 -12.92
C PHE A 408 0.96 -18.98 -13.69
N PRO A 409 2.20 -19.47 -13.86
CA PRO A 409 3.23 -18.78 -14.62
C PRO A 409 2.86 -18.58 -16.10
N LEU A 410 3.11 -17.38 -16.62
CA LEU A 410 3.02 -17.03 -18.05
C LEU A 410 4.37 -17.07 -18.75
N ILE A 411 5.47 -17.09 -17.98
CA ILE A 411 6.84 -17.17 -18.48
C ILE A 411 7.58 -18.33 -17.82
N THR A 412 8.65 -18.77 -18.47
CA THR A 412 9.58 -19.80 -18.00
C THR A 412 10.95 -19.21 -17.71
N LYS A 413 11.84 -20.00 -17.08
CA LYS A 413 13.27 -19.63 -16.97
C LYS A 413 13.88 -19.31 -18.33
N SER A 414 13.55 -20.08 -19.37
CA SER A 414 14.04 -19.84 -20.73
C SER A 414 13.60 -18.48 -21.27
N ASP A 415 12.37 -18.07 -21.00
CA ASP A 415 11.88 -16.76 -21.44
C ASP A 415 12.60 -15.63 -20.71
N VAL A 416 12.89 -15.79 -19.42
CA VAL A 416 13.71 -14.83 -18.65
C VAL A 416 15.12 -14.72 -19.24
N MET A 417 15.81 -15.85 -19.46
CA MET A 417 17.19 -15.86 -19.97
C MET A 417 17.31 -15.25 -21.38
N ASN A 418 16.29 -15.44 -22.22
CA ASN A 418 16.26 -14.91 -23.59
C ASN A 418 15.58 -13.53 -23.71
N GLN A 419 15.19 -12.90 -22.58
CA GLN A 419 14.39 -11.67 -22.56
C GLN A 419 13.09 -11.73 -23.40
N ALA A 420 12.50 -12.92 -23.54
CA ALA A 420 11.34 -13.20 -24.38
C ALA A 420 10.00 -12.93 -23.66
N PHE A 421 9.86 -11.75 -23.07
CA PHE A 421 8.67 -11.38 -22.27
C PHE A 421 8.14 -9.96 -22.56
N GLY A 422 8.61 -9.34 -23.65
CA GLY A 422 8.30 -7.94 -23.98
C GLY A 422 6.81 -7.62 -24.09
N GLU A 423 6.02 -8.55 -24.60
CA GLU A 423 4.55 -8.40 -24.78
C GLU A 423 3.77 -8.39 -23.45
N LEU A 424 4.39 -8.87 -22.35
CA LEU A 424 3.78 -8.89 -21.02
C LEU A 424 4.08 -7.61 -20.22
N ILE A 425 4.92 -6.73 -20.75
CA ILE A 425 5.31 -5.47 -20.13
C ILE A 425 4.20 -4.44 -20.34
N LYS A 426 3.79 -3.82 -19.23
CA LYS A 426 2.88 -2.68 -19.22
C LYS A 426 3.65 -1.42 -18.87
N GLU A 427 3.60 -0.43 -19.75
CA GLU A 427 4.05 0.92 -19.40
C GLU A 427 3.04 1.56 -18.46
N VAL A 428 3.48 1.82 -17.23
CA VAL A 428 2.66 2.49 -16.22
C VAL A 428 3.28 3.85 -15.93
N SER A 429 2.52 4.92 -16.14
CA SER A 429 2.94 6.25 -15.71
C SER A 429 2.69 6.41 -14.21
N TYR A 430 3.60 5.91 -13.40
CA TYR A 430 3.56 6.12 -11.95
C TYR A 430 3.75 7.59 -11.59
N TRP A 431 3.29 7.96 -10.38
CA TRP A 431 3.48 9.31 -9.83
C TRP A 431 4.97 9.70 -9.76
N TYR A 432 5.86 8.75 -9.51
CA TYR A 432 7.30 8.99 -9.47
C TYR A 432 7.92 9.29 -10.85
N GLN A 433 7.35 8.80 -11.96
CA GLN A 433 7.83 9.16 -13.30
C GLN A 433 7.54 10.64 -13.60
N ASN A 434 6.53 11.23 -12.94
CA ASN A 434 6.33 12.66 -13.01
C ASN A 434 7.45 13.44 -12.31
N ILE A 435 8.12 12.89 -11.28
CA ILE A 435 9.23 13.57 -10.61
C ILE A 435 10.36 13.81 -11.61
N THR A 436 10.87 12.76 -12.25
CA THR A 436 12.00 12.91 -13.18
C THR A 436 11.65 13.72 -14.43
N ARG A 437 10.39 13.66 -14.90
CA ARG A 437 9.91 14.55 -15.97
C ARG A 437 9.91 16.03 -15.58
N HIS A 438 9.61 16.36 -14.32
CA HIS A 438 9.52 17.75 -13.86
C HIS A 438 10.84 18.30 -13.32
N PHE A 439 11.64 17.47 -12.66
CA PHE A 439 12.84 17.90 -11.89
C PHE A 439 14.15 17.36 -12.46
N GLY A 440 14.10 16.53 -13.50
CA GLY A 440 15.27 15.89 -14.10
C GLY A 440 15.74 14.65 -13.33
N THR A 441 16.74 13.97 -13.89
CA THR A 441 17.31 12.74 -13.31
C THR A 441 18.24 13.00 -12.13
N ASP A 442 18.85 14.18 -12.03
CA ASP A 442 19.75 14.54 -10.93
C ASP A 442 19.02 15.05 -9.67
N LEU A 443 17.69 15.22 -9.77
CA LEU A 443 16.79 15.62 -8.69
C LEU A 443 17.22 16.90 -7.94
N LYS A 444 18.09 17.74 -8.51
CA LYS A 444 18.64 18.90 -7.80
C LYS A 444 17.62 19.98 -7.48
N SER A 445 16.57 20.09 -8.30
CA SER A 445 15.49 21.05 -8.13
C SER A 445 14.28 20.45 -7.38
N PHE A 446 14.44 19.23 -6.87
CA PHE A 446 13.43 18.54 -6.08
C PHE A 446 13.86 18.55 -4.61
N GLU A 447 13.00 19.05 -3.72
CA GLU A 447 13.32 19.21 -2.29
C GLU A 447 13.25 17.88 -1.51
N PHE A 448 12.75 16.81 -2.14
CA PHE A 448 12.62 15.49 -1.53
C PHE A 448 13.44 14.42 -2.26
N PRO A 449 14.72 14.65 -2.59
CA PRO A 449 15.52 13.74 -3.41
C PRO A 449 15.67 12.36 -2.73
N TRP A 450 15.61 12.32 -1.40
CA TRP A 450 15.62 11.11 -0.59
C TRP A 450 14.44 10.16 -0.84
N MET A 451 13.32 10.64 -1.42
CA MET A 451 12.21 9.77 -1.83
C MET A 451 12.61 8.79 -2.94
N ALA A 452 13.75 9.02 -3.60
CA ALA A 452 14.33 8.09 -4.57
C ALA A 452 14.98 6.86 -3.92
N PHE A 453 15.21 6.86 -2.60
CA PHE A 453 15.62 5.66 -1.89
C PHE A 453 14.42 4.71 -1.78
N LEU A 454 14.36 3.72 -2.67
CA LEU A 454 13.30 2.71 -2.73
C LEU A 454 13.94 1.36 -3.01
N THR A 455 13.79 0.39 -2.12
CA THR A 455 14.60 -0.84 -2.13
C THR A 455 14.30 -1.79 -3.27
N GLY A 456 13.26 -1.54 -4.06
CA GLY A 456 12.95 -2.33 -5.24
C GLY A 456 13.99 -2.21 -6.35
N ASN A 457 14.80 -1.13 -6.38
CA ASN A 457 15.92 -0.92 -7.31
C ASN A 457 16.70 0.32 -6.85
N VAL A 458 17.56 0.15 -5.86
CA VAL A 458 18.44 1.23 -5.37
C VAL A 458 19.77 0.66 -4.90
N SER A 459 20.82 1.47 -5.04
CA SER A 459 22.16 1.09 -4.63
C SER A 459 22.93 2.24 -3.99
N LEU A 460 23.88 1.88 -3.15
CA LEU A 460 24.78 2.78 -2.45
C LEU A 460 26.10 2.09 -2.10
N LYS A 461 27.11 2.88 -1.76
CA LYS A 461 28.31 2.36 -1.08
C LYS A 461 28.01 2.07 0.39
N ARG A 462 28.50 0.93 0.90
CA ARG A 462 28.32 0.49 2.30
C ARG A 462 28.71 1.57 3.31
N GLU A 463 29.80 2.28 3.05
CA GLU A 463 30.33 3.34 3.91
C GLU A 463 29.32 4.44 4.26
N LEU A 464 28.28 4.63 3.44
CA LEU A 464 27.22 5.58 3.74
C LEU A 464 26.34 5.09 4.90
N LEU A 465 26.09 3.77 5.00
CA LEU A 465 25.40 3.17 6.13
C LEU A 465 26.25 3.18 7.40
N ASP A 466 27.57 3.04 7.27
CA ASP A 466 28.48 3.14 8.43
C ASP A 466 28.41 4.53 9.08
N LYS A 467 28.09 5.58 8.30
CA LYS A 467 27.94 6.96 8.78
C LYS A 467 26.59 7.24 9.41
N VAL A 468 25.50 6.75 8.82
CA VAL A 468 24.12 7.15 9.23
C VAL A 468 23.33 6.04 9.93
N GLY A 469 23.87 4.81 9.96
CA GLY A 469 23.19 3.60 10.41
C GLY A 469 22.41 2.88 9.30
N ILE A 470 21.92 1.69 9.62
CA ILE A 470 21.12 0.82 8.73
C ILE A 470 19.61 1.10 8.89
N PHE A 471 18.70 0.24 8.40
CA PHE A 471 17.26 0.45 8.55
C PHE A 471 16.84 0.46 10.02
N ASP A 472 15.91 1.34 10.37
CA ASP A 472 15.32 1.36 11.71
C ASP A 472 14.29 0.23 11.85
N GLU A 473 14.56 -0.70 12.77
CA GLU A 473 13.76 -1.90 13.01
C GLU A 473 12.44 -1.63 13.74
N GLU A 474 12.18 -0.40 14.19
CA GLU A 474 10.84 0.01 14.67
C GLU A 474 9.82 0.11 13.53
N PHE A 475 10.27 0.28 12.27
CA PHE A 475 9.40 0.26 11.09
C PHE A 475 9.06 -1.18 10.69
N VAL A 476 8.05 -1.73 11.36
CA VAL A 476 7.59 -3.13 11.12
C VAL A 476 6.52 -3.20 10.02
N LYS A 477 5.67 -2.18 9.90
CA LYS A 477 4.50 -2.19 9.02
C LYS A 477 4.85 -1.75 7.59
N TYR A 478 3.88 -1.73 6.68
CA TYR A 478 4.11 -1.28 5.31
C TYR A 478 4.42 0.23 5.19
N GLY A 479 5.55 0.58 4.57
CA GLY A 479 5.84 1.92 4.03
C GLY A 479 6.68 2.80 4.95
N TYR A 480 7.31 3.83 4.36
CA TYR A 480 8.19 4.83 5.00
C TYR A 480 9.53 4.34 5.55
N GLU A 481 9.78 3.03 5.66
CA GLU A 481 11.08 2.51 6.12
C GLU A 481 12.22 2.88 5.16
N ASP A 482 11.94 2.82 3.85
CA ASP A 482 12.90 3.17 2.80
C ASP A 482 13.20 4.68 2.83
N TRP A 483 12.15 5.50 2.94
CA TRP A 483 12.26 6.96 2.95
C TRP A 483 12.89 7.48 4.23
N GLU A 484 12.71 6.83 5.37
CA GLU A 484 13.38 7.21 6.62
C GLU A 484 14.90 7.02 6.51
N LEU A 485 15.37 5.87 6.01
CA LEU A 485 16.79 5.65 5.77
C LEU A 485 17.33 6.59 4.68
N GLY A 486 16.56 6.77 3.60
CA GLY A 486 16.87 7.76 2.56
C GLY A 486 17.02 9.18 3.13
N TYR A 487 16.15 9.57 4.06
CA TYR A 487 16.21 10.88 4.69
C TYR A 487 17.47 11.01 5.56
N ARG A 488 17.81 10.03 6.39
CA ARG A 488 19.07 10.03 7.15
C ARG A 488 20.31 10.10 6.25
N LEU A 489 20.32 9.34 5.16
CA LEU A 489 21.39 9.39 4.15
C LEU A 489 21.50 10.80 3.52
N TYR A 490 20.37 11.43 3.21
CA TYR A 490 20.33 12.79 2.67
C TYR A 490 20.88 13.82 3.65
N LYS A 491 20.46 13.77 4.92
CA LYS A 491 21.00 14.64 5.99
C LYS A 491 22.48 14.36 6.26
N GLY A 492 22.94 13.14 6.01
CA GLY A 492 24.36 12.75 5.99
C GLY A 492 25.15 13.23 4.76
N GLY A 493 24.53 13.99 3.85
CA GLY A 493 25.18 14.57 2.68
C GLY A 493 25.21 13.68 1.44
N ALA A 494 24.42 12.60 1.40
CA ALA A 494 24.29 11.77 0.21
C ALA A 494 23.54 12.52 -0.90
N LYS A 495 23.99 12.33 -2.14
CA LYS A 495 23.36 12.87 -3.36
C LYS A 495 22.53 11.78 -4.01
N TYR A 496 21.43 12.17 -4.64
CA TYR A 496 20.53 11.24 -5.30
C TYR A 496 20.55 11.45 -6.80
N ILE A 497 20.44 10.36 -7.53
CA ILE A 497 20.18 10.36 -8.96
C ILE A 497 19.20 9.24 -9.27
N ASN A 498 18.43 9.41 -10.34
CA ASN A 498 17.57 8.38 -10.88
C ASN A 498 17.94 8.08 -12.33
N ALA A 499 18.29 6.82 -12.63
CA ALA A 499 18.97 6.45 -13.87
C ALA A 499 18.07 5.58 -14.75
N LYS A 500 17.94 5.99 -16.01
CA LYS A 500 17.04 5.35 -16.99
C LYS A 500 17.59 4.05 -17.56
N ASP A 501 18.90 3.82 -17.46
CA ASP A 501 19.61 2.62 -17.93
C ASP A 501 19.72 1.55 -16.83
N VAL A 502 19.23 1.83 -15.61
CA VAL A 502 19.11 0.85 -14.53
C VAL A 502 17.68 0.31 -14.50
N VAL A 503 17.34 -0.48 -15.51
CA VAL A 503 15.95 -0.93 -15.75
C VAL A 503 15.59 -2.11 -14.85
N SER A 504 14.37 -2.07 -14.33
CA SER A 504 13.76 -3.19 -13.62
C SER A 504 12.26 -3.29 -13.92
N TYR A 505 11.71 -4.50 -13.84
CA TYR A 505 10.31 -4.78 -14.13
C TYR A 505 9.63 -5.36 -12.88
N HIS A 506 8.70 -4.61 -12.31
CA HIS A 506 7.90 -5.06 -11.19
C HIS A 506 6.86 -6.07 -11.66
N GLN A 507 6.97 -7.30 -11.16
CA GLN A 507 6.06 -8.38 -11.48
C GLN A 507 4.71 -8.12 -10.80
N GLU A 508 3.64 -8.04 -11.59
CA GLU A 508 2.28 -7.75 -11.11
C GLU A 508 1.76 -8.88 -10.21
N HIS A 509 1.28 -8.52 -9.02
CA HIS A 509 0.74 -9.46 -8.05
C HIS A 509 -0.36 -8.84 -7.18
N PRO A 510 -1.20 -9.66 -6.52
CA PRO A 510 -2.22 -9.18 -5.58
C PRO A 510 -1.60 -8.38 -4.43
N ILE A 511 -2.31 -7.37 -3.95
CA ILE A 511 -1.86 -6.48 -2.88
C ILE A 511 -2.85 -6.53 -1.73
N GLY A 512 -2.36 -6.73 -0.49
CA GLY A 512 -3.18 -6.79 0.72
C GLY A 512 -3.93 -5.48 1.03
N GLU A 513 -5.09 -5.60 1.68
CA GLU A 513 -6.05 -4.48 1.83
C GLU A 513 -5.65 -3.39 2.83
N ASN A 514 -4.72 -3.67 3.77
CA ASN A 514 -4.40 -2.82 4.93
C ASN A 514 -3.24 -1.83 4.75
N LYS A 515 -2.58 -1.80 3.58
CA LYS A 515 -1.37 -1.00 3.35
C LYS A 515 -1.48 0.49 3.71
N TRP A 516 -2.64 1.10 3.49
CA TRP A 516 -2.83 2.52 3.78
C TRP A 516 -2.75 2.83 5.28
N LYS A 517 -3.45 2.05 6.11
CA LYS A 517 -3.45 2.25 7.57
C LYS A 517 -2.06 2.03 8.15
N GLU A 518 -1.39 0.97 7.71
CA GLU A 518 0.00 0.67 8.05
C GLU A 518 0.95 1.80 7.66
N ALA A 519 0.80 2.34 6.45
CA ALA A 519 1.61 3.46 5.97
C ALA A 519 1.38 4.73 6.81
N ILE A 520 0.13 5.04 7.18
CA ILE A 520 -0.15 6.17 8.08
C ILE A 520 0.53 5.97 9.44
N GLU A 521 0.48 4.77 10.01
CA GLU A 521 1.12 4.49 11.30
C GLU A 521 2.64 4.63 11.23
N ASN A 522 3.29 4.11 10.18
CA ASN A 522 4.73 4.28 9.96
C ASN A 522 5.10 5.74 9.65
N TYR A 523 4.27 6.51 8.94
CA TYR A 523 4.48 7.93 8.74
C TYR A 523 4.52 8.69 10.08
N HIS A 524 3.65 8.33 11.03
CA HIS A 524 3.68 8.91 12.37
C HIS A 524 4.97 8.59 13.13
N LEU A 525 5.50 7.38 12.94
CA LEU A 525 6.81 7.04 13.48
C LEU A 525 7.91 7.87 12.82
N PHE A 526 7.82 8.10 11.51
CA PHE A 526 8.78 8.91 10.75
C PHE A 526 8.84 10.35 11.27
N ILE A 527 7.69 11.04 11.39
CA ILE A 527 7.64 12.42 11.93
C ILE A 527 8.04 12.51 13.40
N LYS A 528 7.82 11.44 14.19
CA LYS A 528 8.25 11.39 15.60
C LYS A 528 9.76 11.36 15.73
N LYS A 529 10.44 10.68 14.79
CA LYS A 529 11.91 10.58 14.75
C LYS A 529 12.54 11.79 14.04
N HIS A 530 11.84 12.35 13.06
CA HIS A 530 12.32 13.46 12.22
C HIS A 530 11.23 14.52 12.07
N SER A 531 11.23 15.51 12.98
CA SER A 531 10.24 16.60 13.01
C SER A 531 10.64 17.81 12.13
N ASP A 532 11.52 17.61 11.16
CA ASP A 532 11.90 18.63 10.20
C ASP A 532 10.71 18.97 9.29
N VAL A 533 10.65 20.23 8.84
CA VAL A 533 9.59 20.70 7.92
C VAL A 533 9.54 19.85 6.64
N ASP A 534 10.69 19.41 6.14
CA ASP A 534 10.84 18.55 4.97
C ASP A 534 10.07 17.21 5.11
N VAL A 535 9.91 16.71 6.34
CA VAL A 535 9.19 15.46 6.62
C VAL A 535 7.74 15.75 6.98
N LEU A 536 7.49 16.76 7.82
CA LEU A 536 6.14 17.14 8.27
C LEU A 536 5.23 17.53 7.10
N ILE A 537 5.79 18.14 6.06
CA ILE A 537 5.03 18.61 4.89
C ILE A 537 4.41 17.46 4.07
N LEU A 538 4.94 16.23 4.17
CA LEU A 538 4.35 15.06 3.51
C LEU A 538 2.89 14.83 3.91
N GLY A 539 2.52 15.26 5.12
CA GLY A 539 1.15 15.25 5.61
C GLY A 539 0.16 15.94 4.69
N LEU A 540 0.59 16.95 3.94
CA LEU A 540 -0.25 17.67 3.00
C LEU A 540 -0.72 16.77 1.85
N GLU A 541 0.12 15.86 1.36
CA GLU A 541 -0.24 14.91 0.30
C GLU A 541 -1.16 13.81 0.82
N LEU A 542 -0.85 13.25 1.99
CA LEU A 542 -1.70 12.24 2.63
C LEU A 542 -3.09 12.78 2.99
N SER A 543 -3.14 14.06 3.37
CA SER A 543 -4.38 14.79 3.66
C SER A 543 -5.07 15.36 2.41
N ARG A 544 -4.49 15.14 1.21
CA ARG A 544 -4.98 15.68 -0.07
C ARG A 544 -5.11 17.21 -0.11
N ILE A 545 -4.36 17.92 0.72
CA ILE A 545 -4.31 19.39 0.77
C ILE A 545 -3.48 19.94 -0.38
N ALA A 546 -2.37 19.28 -0.70
CA ALA A 546 -1.44 19.61 -1.78
C ALA A 546 -0.92 18.31 -2.44
N ASN A 547 -0.57 18.36 -3.72
CA ASN A 547 0.17 17.26 -4.36
C ASN A 547 1.68 17.50 -4.23
N LEU A 548 2.50 16.50 -4.55
CA LEU A 548 3.96 16.58 -4.47
C LEU A 548 4.59 17.78 -5.17
N LYS A 549 4.08 18.18 -6.35
CA LYS A 549 4.56 19.37 -7.07
C LYS A 549 4.31 20.65 -6.27
N THR A 550 3.10 20.80 -5.73
CA THR A 550 2.75 21.94 -4.89
C THR A 550 3.55 21.93 -3.59
N MET A 551 3.73 20.77 -2.94
CA MET A 551 4.56 20.65 -1.73
C MET A 551 6.00 21.08 -1.99
N ASN A 552 6.58 20.66 -3.13
CA ASN A 552 7.93 21.05 -3.53
C ASN A 552 8.06 22.58 -3.65
N LEU A 553 7.10 23.24 -4.31
CA LEU A 553 7.10 24.69 -4.47
C LEU A 553 6.93 25.43 -3.13
N ILE A 554 6.06 24.92 -2.25
CA ILE A 554 5.88 25.47 -0.90
C ILE A 554 7.20 25.36 -0.11
N LEU A 555 7.85 24.19 -0.14
CA LEU A 555 9.09 23.96 0.60
C LEU A 555 10.25 24.81 0.04
N GLN A 556 10.35 24.95 -1.28
CA GLN A 556 11.31 25.86 -1.92
C GLN A 556 11.16 27.30 -1.46
N GLU A 557 9.92 27.80 -1.45
CA GLU A 557 9.63 29.16 -1.02
C GLU A 557 9.87 29.34 0.49
N TYR A 558 9.53 28.34 1.30
CA TYR A 558 9.84 28.30 2.72
C TYR A 558 11.34 28.36 2.97
N ASN A 559 12.13 27.49 2.32
CA ASN A 559 13.59 27.45 2.47
C ASN A 559 14.24 28.77 2.05
N LYS A 560 13.80 29.36 0.92
CA LYS A 560 14.26 30.68 0.47
C LYS A 560 13.91 31.80 1.45
N LEU A 561 12.74 31.75 2.08
CA LEU A 561 12.33 32.71 3.11
C LEU A 561 13.23 32.59 4.34
N VAL A 562 13.49 31.36 4.80
CA VAL A 562 14.36 31.09 5.95
C VAL A 562 15.77 31.60 5.67
N GLU A 563 16.33 31.28 4.50
CA GLU A 563 17.65 31.75 4.07
C GLU A 563 17.73 33.29 3.98
N SER A 564 16.72 33.92 3.35
CA SER A 564 16.72 35.38 3.12
C SER A 564 16.59 36.20 4.40
N TYR A 565 15.90 35.68 5.43
CA TYR A 565 15.51 36.46 6.61
C TYR A 565 16.05 35.92 7.93
N GLY A 566 16.65 34.72 7.97
CA GLY A 566 17.32 34.14 9.13
C GLY A 566 16.48 34.26 10.41
N ASN A 567 17.05 34.91 11.43
CA ASN A 567 16.37 35.12 12.72
C ASN A 567 15.01 35.83 12.60
N ASN A 568 14.81 36.69 11.60
CA ASN A 568 13.57 37.44 11.42
C ASN A 568 12.39 36.58 10.94
N SER A 569 12.64 35.34 10.47
CA SER A 569 11.58 34.40 10.08
C SER A 569 11.25 33.37 11.16
N LYS A 570 11.96 33.32 12.30
CA LYS A 570 11.78 32.29 13.35
C LYS A 570 10.33 32.18 13.86
N ALA A 571 9.66 33.30 14.08
CA ALA A 571 8.27 33.30 14.54
C ALA A 571 7.31 32.71 13.49
N PHE A 572 7.56 32.99 12.21
CA PHE A 572 6.80 32.38 11.11
C PHE A 572 7.10 30.88 10.99
N GLN A 573 8.37 30.49 11.10
CA GLN A 573 8.78 29.08 11.09
C GLN A 573 8.06 28.28 12.17
N ALA A 574 8.03 28.79 13.41
CA ALA A 574 7.31 28.15 14.52
C ALA A 574 5.82 27.94 14.19
N ARG A 575 5.12 28.99 13.73
CA ARG A 575 3.71 28.88 13.32
C ARG A 575 3.51 27.89 12.18
N PHE A 576 4.38 27.91 11.17
CA PHE A 576 4.31 27.01 10.03
C PHE A 576 4.47 25.55 10.45
N THR A 577 5.45 25.25 11.31
CA THR A 577 5.66 23.93 11.89
C THR A 577 4.43 23.47 12.67
N THR A 578 3.88 24.31 13.56
CA THR A 578 2.66 23.95 14.32
C THR A 578 1.47 23.65 13.40
N ILE A 579 1.31 24.39 12.29
CA ILE A 579 0.27 24.11 11.29
C ILE A 579 0.48 22.70 10.68
N LEU A 580 1.70 22.37 10.25
CA LEU A 580 1.98 21.05 9.67
C LEU A 580 1.81 19.91 10.68
N GLU A 581 2.30 20.08 11.91
CA GLU A 581 2.10 19.14 13.02
C GLU A 581 0.60 18.90 13.28
N THR A 582 -0.20 19.96 13.29
CA THR A 582 -1.66 19.85 13.46
C THR A 582 -2.30 19.06 12.32
N ILE A 583 -1.91 19.32 11.07
CA ILE A 583 -2.40 18.55 9.91
C ILE A 583 -2.07 17.06 10.06
N ASN A 584 -0.87 16.74 10.54
CA ASN A 584 -0.45 15.36 10.79
C ASN A 584 -1.24 14.70 11.94
N ILE A 585 -1.52 15.44 13.03
CA ILE A 585 -2.39 14.96 14.11
C ILE A 585 -3.78 14.65 13.58
N LEU A 586 -4.38 15.57 12.82
CA LEU A 586 -5.70 15.39 12.22
C LEU A 586 -5.74 14.16 11.29
N LEU A 587 -4.68 13.95 10.50
CA LEU A 587 -4.51 12.77 9.66
C LEU A 587 -4.48 11.47 10.50
N LYS A 588 -3.85 11.47 11.68
CA LYS A 588 -3.80 10.32 12.59
C LYS A 588 -5.16 9.86 13.08
N VAL A 589 -5.99 10.83 13.45
CA VAL A 589 -7.33 10.59 13.99
C VAL A 589 -8.39 10.55 12.89
N ASP A 590 -7.96 10.52 11.62
CA ASP A 590 -8.79 10.49 10.41
C ASP A 590 -9.82 11.64 10.35
N ILE A 591 -9.53 12.76 11.00
CA ILE A 591 -10.39 13.95 10.97
C ILE A 591 -10.09 14.72 9.68
N ARG A 592 -11.14 15.03 8.91
CA ARG A 592 -11.01 15.88 7.71
C ARG A 592 -10.53 17.28 8.09
N HIS A 593 -9.62 17.84 7.31
CA HIS A 593 -9.00 19.16 7.49
C HIS A 593 -9.90 20.32 7.07
N PHE A 594 -11.12 20.39 7.59
CA PHE A 594 -12.11 21.44 7.26
C PHE A 594 -12.02 22.67 8.16
N ASN A 595 -11.17 22.68 9.20
CA ASN A 595 -10.89 23.84 10.05
C ASN A 595 -9.49 23.71 10.66
N ILE A 596 -8.48 23.81 9.80
CA ILE A 596 -7.07 23.68 10.22
C ILE A 596 -6.75 24.79 11.21
N LEU A 597 -7.09 26.04 10.91
CA LEU A 597 -6.79 27.17 11.80
C LEU A 597 -7.38 27.01 13.20
N GLY A 598 -8.62 26.52 13.31
CA GLY A 598 -9.25 26.24 14.59
C GLY A 598 -8.62 25.06 15.33
N ALA A 599 -8.17 24.03 14.61
CA ALA A 599 -7.51 22.87 15.20
C ALA A 599 -6.10 23.17 15.72
N VAL A 600 -5.40 24.16 15.13
CA VAL A 600 -4.03 24.54 15.51
C VAL A 600 -3.96 25.10 16.93
N GLY A 601 -5.07 25.61 17.47
CA GLY A 601 -5.13 26.12 18.85
C GLY A 601 -4.49 27.51 19.04
N PHE A 602 -4.23 28.25 17.95
CA PHE A 602 -3.68 29.60 18.02
C PHE A 602 -4.61 30.58 18.75
N GLY A 603 -4.01 31.39 19.63
CA GLY A 603 -4.69 32.51 20.26
C GLY A 603 -4.96 33.66 19.28
N LYS A 604 -5.78 34.63 19.69
CA LYS A 604 -6.14 35.81 18.85
C LYS A 604 -4.91 36.56 18.32
N ASN A 605 -3.85 36.68 19.12
CA ASN A 605 -2.62 37.36 18.72
C ASN A 605 -1.87 36.58 17.64
N GLU A 606 -1.74 35.26 17.79
CA GLU A 606 -1.06 34.40 16.81
C GLU A 606 -1.81 34.33 15.47
N ILE A 607 -3.15 34.34 15.51
CA ILE A 607 -3.98 34.44 14.30
C ILE A 607 -3.74 35.78 13.59
N ASN A 608 -3.64 36.88 14.34
CA ASN A 608 -3.34 38.20 13.78
C ASN A 608 -1.92 38.25 13.19
N ASP A 609 -0.95 37.61 13.84
CA ASP A 609 0.42 37.49 13.37
C ASP A 609 0.50 36.65 12.09
N LEU A 610 -0.22 35.53 12.01
CA LEU A 610 -0.30 34.71 10.80
C LEU A 610 -0.91 35.49 9.62
N LYS A 611 -1.96 36.28 9.87
CA LYS A 611 -2.54 37.20 8.88
C LYS A 611 -1.57 38.33 8.49
N SER A 612 -0.71 38.78 9.41
CA SER A 612 0.35 39.74 9.14
C SER A 612 1.43 39.13 8.24
N ASP A 613 1.86 37.90 8.54
CA ASP A 613 2.82 37.14 7.73
C ASP A 613 2.29 36.92 6.31
N LEU A 614 1.03 36.51 6.16
CA LEU A 614 0.39 36.36 4.85
C LEU A 614 0.44 37.66 4.03
N ARG A 615 0.15 38.81 4.65
CA ARG A 615 0.24 40.12 3.97
C ARG A 615 1.68 40.45 3.55
N LYS A 616 2.68 40.13 4.38
CA LYS A 616 4.09 40.30 4.03
C LYS A 616 4.50 39.40 2.87
N LEU A 617 4.12 38.12 2.90
CA LEU A 617 4.40 37.17 1.81
C LEU A 617 3.80 37.64 0.49
N LYS A 618 2.53 38.07 0.50
CA LYS A 618 1.85 38.64 -0.68
C LYS A 618 2.54 39.91 -1.19
N LYS A 619 2.98 40.81 -0.28
CA LYS A 619 3.71 42.04 -0.66
C LYS A 619 5.07 41.77 -1.30
N LEU A 620 5.77 40.72 -0.87
CA LEU A 620 7.09 40.37 -1.40
C LEU A 620 7.01 39.75 -2.81
N GLY A 621 5.86 39.24 -3.24
CA GLY A 621 5.61 38.77 -4.61
C GLY A 621 6.38 37.51 -5.07
N LYS A 622 7.32 37.00 -4.26
CA LYS A 622 8.20 35.86 -4.59
C LYS A 622 7.91 34.56 -3.80
N TYR A 623 6.84 34.55 -3.00
CA TYR A 623 6.44 33.43 -2.13
C TYR A 623 4.95 33.07 -2.36
N GLU A 624 4.56 32.92 -3.62
CA GLU A 624 3.15 32.77 -4.02
C GLU A 624 2.52 31.47 -3.53
N ASN A 625 3.22 30.34 -3.65
CA ASN A 625 2.69 29.03 -3.27
C ASN A 625 2.57 28.89 -1.75
N LEU A 626 3.57 29.38 -1.01
CA LEU A 626 3.55 29.48 0.43
C LEU A 626 2.43 30.41 0.90
N ALA A 627 2.28 31.58 0.28
CA ALA A 627 1.17 32.49 0.59
C ALA A 627 -0.20 31.86 0.33
N LYS A 628 -0.39 31.18 -0.80
CA LYS A 628 -1.62 30.45 -1.14
C LYS A 628 -1.95 29.36 -0.13
N PHE A 629 -0.93 28.62 0.34
CA PHE A 629 -1.12 27.62 1.37
C PHE A 629 -1.58 28.24 2.70
N ILE A 630 -0.91 29.30 3.17
CA ILE A 630 -1.31 30.00 4.40
C ILE A 630 -2.72 30.61 4.27
N ASP A 631 -3.05 31.17 3.10
CA ASP A 631 -4.39 31.71 2.80
C ASP A 631 -5.46 30.60 2.94
N LYS A 632 -5.18 29.40 2.39
CA LYS A 632 -6.07 28.23 2.52
C LYS A 632 -6.22 27.76 3.96
N VAL A 633 -5.15 27.79 4.76
CA VAL A 633 -5.22 27.47 6.20
C VAL A 633 -6.07 28.50 6.95
N ILE A 634 -5.95 29.79 6.63
CA ILE A 634 -6.75 30.84 7.26
C ILE A 634 -8.23 30.75 6.85
N ALA A 635 -8.50 30.30 5.63
CA ALA A 635 -9.85 30.17 5.08
C ALA A 635 -10.53 28.84 5.41
N SER A 636 -9.81 27.85 5.95
CA SER A 636 -10.36 26.53 6.30
C SER A 636 -11.34 26.63 7.45
#